data_AF-A0A7V5U199-F1
#
_entry.id   AF-A0A7V5U199-F1
#
_cell.length_a   1.000
_cell.length_b   1.000
_cell.length_c   1.000
_cell.angle_alpha   90.00
_cell.angle_beta   90.00
_cell.angle_gamma   90.00
#
_symmetry.space_group_name_H-M   'P 1'
#
loop_
_entity.id
_entity.type
_entity.pdbx_description
1 polymer ?
#
loop_
_entity_poly.entity_id
_entity_poly.type
_entity_poly.pdbx_seq_one_letter_code
_entity_poly.pdbx_strand_id
1 'polypeptide(L)'
;MRKSRQYPKAVRKLKWALLAGLTLLLGLNMAFPPPVERAYETSIVVTDHDGEWLSTFPISGHRWRLRAELDEIDPRFIRALLALEDKRFVHHSGVDIPAVLRALRSWQREGQPVSGASTLTMQLARQLEPRPRTLRSKFIEMLRAMQIEARLSKREILTLYLTHTPYGGNVEGLAAATHVYFGKTPDHLTDSEIALLLALPQAPEARRPDRHPKAAKQGRDKVLRRLYQAGLLDQKHYNEARQAAIPAMRQTFPQTAWLTAGRLKQHAGRNGRVRTTLDYDIQGAAERLARTYTQDRQSNVAILVVENASMKVRASVGSAGRDRPGGWIDMTDRLRSPGSTLKPFIYGLAFDDGLSTPGSFILDAPTRFGSYRPENFNRRYHGDVRVYEALAHSLNVPAVLALDKIGIERFAATLQLAGADLVV
;
A
#
# COMPACT_ATOMS: atom_id res chain seq x y z
N MET A 1 -49.54 -35.48 41.64
CA MET A 1 -48.55 -36.46 41.13
C MET A 1 -47.65 -35.78 40.09
N ARG A 2 -46.37 -35.53 40.38
CA ARG A 2 -45.36 -35.11 39.40
C ARG A 2 -44.13 -36.02 39.58
N LYS A 3 -43.97 -37.02 38.71
CA LYS A 3 -42.79 -37.91 38.72
C LYS A 3 -41.56 -37.10 38.31
N SER A 4 -40.70 -36.82 39.29
CA SER A 4 -39.34 -36.31 39.09
C SER A 4 -38.55 -37.33 38.25
N ARG A 5 -38.30 -37.02 36.98
CA ARG A 5 -37.38 -37.77 36.12
C ARG A 5 -35.95 -37.65 36.69
N GLN A 6 -35.54 -38.61 37.51
CA GLN A 6 -34.15 -38.78 37.90
C GLN A 6 -33.34 -39.19 36.66
N TYR A 7 -32.46 -38.31 36.20
CA TYR A 7 -31.52 -38.64 35.12
C TYR A 7 -30.49 -39.67 35.62
N PRO A 8 -30.11 -40.67 34.81
CA PRO A 8 -29.16 -41.71 35.21
C PRO A 8 -27.82 -41.10 35.63
N LYS A 9 -27.21 -41.60 36.73
CA LYS A 9 -25.90 -41.12 37.24
C LYS A 9 -24.80 -41.05 36.16
N ALA A 10 -24.88 -41.89 35.12
CA ALA A 10 -23.99 -41.88 33.96
C ALA A 10 -24.06 -40.58 33.14
N VAL A 11 -25.25 -40.02 32.94
CA VAL A 11 -25.44 -38.75 32.21
C VAL A 11 -24.81 -37.60 32.98
N ARG A 12 -24.88 -37.62 34.32
CA ARG A 12 -24.28 -36.60 35.18
C ARG A 12 -22.74 -36.66 35.12
N LYS A 13 -22.15 -37.87 35.16
CA LYS A 13 -20.69 -38.05 35.00
C LYS A 13 -20.20 -37.55 33.63
N LEU A 14 -20.94 -37.88 32.56
CA LEU A 14 -20.62 -37.42 31.21
C LEU A 14 -20.68 -35.89 31.10
N LYS A 15 -21.70 -35.26 31.68
CA LYS A 15 -21.81 -33.78 31.73
C LYS A 15 -20.62 -33.13 32.42
N TRP A 16 -20.20 -33.63 33.58
CA TRP A 16 -19.03 -33.08 34.29
C TRP A 16 -17.72 -33.31 33.53
N ALA A 17 -17.55 -34.46 32.87
CA ALA A 17 -16.39 -34.72 32.03
C ALA A 17 -16.33 -33.79 30.81
N LEU A 18 -17.46 -33.55 30.15
CA LEU A 18 -17.56 -32.59 29.04
C LEU A 18 -17.29 -31.15 29.51
N LEU A 19 -17.81 -30.76 30.68
CA LEU A 19 -17.57 -29.44 31.26
C LEU A 19 -16.09 -29.26 31.59
N ALA A 20 -15.47 -30.22 32.28
CA ALA A 20 -14.04 -30.18 32.59
C ALA A 20 -13.17 -30.13 31.32
N GLY A 21 -13.54 -30.90 30.29
CA GLY A 21 -12.89 -30.85 28.99
C GLY A 21 -13.01 -29.49 28.29
N LEU A 22 -14.20 -28.87 28.33
CA LEU A 22 -14.44 -27.53 27.79
C LEU A 22 -13.65 -26.47 28.57
N THR A 23 -13.64 -26.54 29.90
CA THR A 23 -12.87 -25.63 30.76
C THR A 23 -11.37 -25.77 30.52
N LEU A 24 -10.86 -26.99 30.36
CA LEU A 24 -9.47 -27.23 30.00
C LEU A 24 -9.13 -26.66 28.61
N LEU A 25 -10.00 -26.84 27.61
CA LEU A 25 -9.82 -26.27 26.28
C LEU A 25 -9.84 -24.74 26.30
N LEU A 26 -10.73 -24.13 27.09
CA LEU A 26 -10.75 -22.68 27.30
C LEU A 26 -9.49 -22.19 28.01
N GLY A 27 -9.04 -22.90 29.05
CA GLY A 27 -7.80 -22.61 29.78
C GLY A 27 -6.57 -22.69 28.87
N LEU A 28 -6.45 -23.75 28.07
CA LEU A 28 -5.38 -23.89 27.07
C LEU A 28 -5.47 -22.82 25.97
N ASN A 29 -6.67 -22.41 25.59
CA ASN A 29 -6.88 -21.34 24.62
C ASN A 29 -6.46 -19.96 25.14
N MET A 30 -6.59 -19.70 26.44
CA MET A 30 -6.08 -18.49 27.07
C MET A 30 -4.56 -18.56 27.31
N ALA A 31 -4.04 -19.72 27.71
CA ALA A 31 -2.61 -19.91 27.94
C ALA A 31 -1.79 -19.90 26.63
N PHE A 32 -2.40 -20.32 25.51
CA PHE A 32 -1.76 -20.39 24.20
C PHE A 32 -2.65 -19.74 23.14
N PRO A 33 -2.77 -18.40 23.10
CA PRO A 33 -3.55 -17.73 22.06
C PRO A 33 -2.94 -17.99 20.67
N PRO A 34 -3.77 -18.04 19.61
CA PRO A 34 -3.25 -18.10 18.25
C PRO A 34 -2.53 -16.78 17.90
N PRO A 35 -1.41 -16.81 17.14
CA PRO A 35 -0.62 -15.61 16.83
C PRO A 35 -1.26 -14.74 15.72
N VAL A 36 -2.49 -14.29 15.95
CA VAL A 36 -3.30 -13.55 14.96
C VAL A 36 -2.77 -12.13 14.75
N GLU A 37 -2.09 -11.56 15.73
CA GLU A 37 -1.50 -10.22 15.65
C GLU A 37 -0.45 -10.13 14.53
N ARG A 38 0.33 -11.19 14.34
CA ARG A 38 1.30 -11.32 13.23
C ARG A 38 0.63 -11.33 11.87
N ALA A 39 -0.66 -11.68 11.83
CA ALA A 39 -1.41 -11.71 10.58
C ALA A 39 -1.68 -10.31 10.02
N TYR A 40 -1.58 -9.25 10.84
CA TYR A 40 -1.81 -7.87 10.43
C TYR A 40 -0.54 -7.13 10.00
N GLU A 41 0.64 -7.73 10.12
CA GLU A 41 1.87 -7.16 9.57
C GLU A 41 1.81 -7.27 8.04
N THR A 42 1.59 -6.13 7.38
CA THR A 42 1.38 -6.00 5.93
C THR A 42 2.28 -4.91 5.36
N SER A 43 2.58 -5.04 4.07
CA SER A 43 3.28 -4.04 3.27
C SER A 43 2.48 -2.76 3.22
N ILE A 44 3.19 -1.63 3.16
CA ILE A 44 2.57 -0.32 3.11
C ILE A 44 2.41 0.10 1.65
N VAL A 45 1.21 0.50 1.27
CA VAL A 45 0.88 1.09 -0.03
C VAL A 45 0.53 2.55 0.17
N VAL A 46 1.31 3.44 -0.43
CA VAL A 46 0.99 4.86 -0.53
C VAL A 46 0.30 5.09 -1.85
N THR A 47 -0.93 5.60 -1.79
CA THR A 47 -1.74 5.89 -2.97
C THR A 47 -1.88 7.38 -3.19
N ASP A 48 -2.20 7.74 -4.42
CA ASP A 48 -2.64 9.08 -4.76
C ASP A 48 -4.05 9.35 -4.20
N HIS A 49 -4.60 10.52 -4.54
CA HIS A 49 -5.92 10.93 -4.08
C HIS A 49 -7.06 10.10 -4.68
N ASP A 50 -6.89 9.40 -5.81
CA ASP A 50 -7.91 8.54 -6.42
C ASP A 50 -7.74 7.04 -6.09
N GLY A 51 -6.63 6.66 -5.46
CA GLY A 51 -6.34 5.29 -5.04
C GLY A 51 -5.28 4.57 -5.88
N GLU A 52 -4.74 5.25 -6.91
CA GLU A 52 -3.64 4.76 -7.73
C GLU A 52 -2.37 4.63 -6.92
N TRP A 53 -1.57 3.59 -7.20
CA TRP A 53 -0.42 3.27 -6.38
C TRP A 53 0.78 4.14 -6.73
N LEU A 54 1.25 4.94 -5.77
CA LEU A 54 2.46 5.76 -5.94
C LEU A 54 3.70 4.98 -5.54
N SER A 55 3.71 4.44 -4.33
CA SER A 55 4.87 3.75 -3.75
C SER A 55 4.44 2.63 -2.83
N THR A 56 5.15 1.51 -2.88
CA THR A 56 4.93 0.40 -1.93
C THR A 56 6.20 0.06 -1.16
N PHE A 57 6.03 -0.33 0.10
CA PHE A 57 7.11 -0.71 1.00
C PHE A 57 6.92 -2.14 1.50
N PRO A 58 7.92 -3.02 1.36
CA PRO A 58 7.82 -4.39 1.82
C PRO A 58 7.79 -4.44 3.36
N ILE A 59 7.33 -5.55 3.92
CA ILE A 59 7.47 -5.81 5.36
C ILE A 59 8.93 -6.15 5.70
N SER A 60 9.21 -6.23 7.00
CA SER A 60 10.48 -6.72 7.54
C SER A 60 10.89 -8.05 6.88
N GLY A 61 12.11 -8.12 6.36
CA GLY A 61 12.60 -9.28 5.61
C GLY A 61 12.30 -9.24 4.10
N HIS A 62 12.00 -8.07 3.53
CA HIS A 62 11.85 -7.82 2.08
C HIS A 62 10.72 -8.61 1.41
N ARG A 63 9.68 -9.00 2.18
CA ARG A 63 8.50 -9.67 1.62
C ARG A 63 7.44 -8.64 1.22
N TRP A 64 6.84 -8.88 0.06
CA TRP A 64 5.66 -8.18 -0.40
C TRP A 64 4.43 -8.90 0.14
N ARG A 65 3.71 -8.25 1.04
CA ARG A 65 2.51 -8.80 1.67
C ARG A 65 1.42 -7.75 1.74
N LEU A 66 0.70 -7.56 0.65
CA LEU A 66 -0.39 -6.58 0.61
C LEU A 66 -1.66 -7.17 1.21
N ARG A 67 -2.34 -6.40 2.05
CA ARG A 67 -3.63 -6.78 2.60
C ARG A 67 -4.63 -7.01 1.47
N ALA A 68 -5.35 -8.13 1.53
CA ALA A 68 -6.44 -8.42 0.61
C ALA A 68 -7.72 -7.70 1.05
N GLU A 69 -8.26 -6.85 0.18
CA GLU A 69 -9.59 -6.27 0.36
C GLU A 69 -10.59 -7.11 -0.45
N LEU A 70 -11.48 -7.84 0.23
CA LEU A 70 -12.35 -8.82 -0.43
C LEU A 70 -13.28 -8.19 -1.47
N ASP A 71 -13.63 -6.92 -1.26
CA ASP A 71 -14.52 -6.18 -2.15
C ASP A 71 -13.76 -5.63 -3.38
N GLU A 72 -12.41 -5.66 -3.37
CA GLU A 72 -11.51 -5.34 -4.49
C GLU A 72 -10.98 -6.61 -5.20
N ILE A 73 -11.56 -7.78 -4.94
CA ILE A 73 -11.14 -9.06 -5.55
C ILE A 73 -12.24 -9.60 -6.45
N ASP A 74 -11.86 -10.11 -7.63
CA ASP A 74 -12.79 -10.73 -8.58
C ASP A 74 -13.64 -11.82 -7.88
N PRO A 75 -14.98 -11.68 -7.85
CA PRO A 75 -15.85 -12.67 -7.22
C PRO A 75 -15.69 -14.08 -7.81
N ARG A 76 -15.31 -14.20 -9.09
CA ARG A 76 -14.99 -15.49 -9.74
C ARG A 76 -13.79 -16.15 -9.07
N PHE A 77 -12.77 -15.39 -8.69
CA PHE A 77 -11.61 -15.91 -7.98
C PHE A 77 -12.03 -16.51 -6.63
N ILE A 78 -12.84 -15.78 -5.85
CA ILE A 78 -13.32 -16.25 -4.55
C ILE A 78 -14.16 -17.52 -4.70
N ARG A 79 -15.11 -17.55 -5.66
CA ARG A 79 -15.92 -18.75 -5.94
C ARG A 79 -15.05 -19.94 -6.34
N ALA A 80 -14.06 -19.71 -7.21
CA ALA A 80 -13.13 -20.74 -7.65
C ALA A 80 -12.26 -21.29 -6.50
N LEU A 81 -11.74 -20.40 -5.64
CA LEU A 81 -10.97 -20.79 -4.46
C LEU A 81 -11.80 -21.69 -3.53
N LEU A 82 -12.99 -21.24 -3.15
CA LEU A 82 -13.88 -22.00 -2.25
C LEU A 82 -14.29 -23.34 -2.89
N ALA A 83 -14.63 -23.35 -4.17
CA ALA A 83 -15.04 -24.59 -4.85
C ALA A 83 -13.93 -25.64 -4.92
N LEU A 84 -12.67 -25.22 -5.01
CA LEU A 84 -11.53 -26.12 -5.19
C LEU A 84 -10.82 -26.50 -3.89
N GLU A 85 -10.70 -25.58 -2.94
CA GLU A 85 -9.95 -25.75 -1.69
C GLU A 85 -10.87 -26.04 -0.49
N ASP A 86 -12.05 -25.39 -0.40
CA ASP A 86 -12.90 -25.48 0.79
C ASP A 86 -14.39 -25.18 0.53
N LYS A 87 -15.10 -26.17 -0.03
CA LYS A 87 -16.50 -26.03 -0.48
C LYS A 87 -17.48 -25.65 0.63
N ARG A 88 -17.15 -25.98 1.88
CA ARG A 88 -18.00 -25.76 3.06
C ARG A 88 -17.43 -24.70 3.99
N PHE A 89 -16.56 -23.84 3.47
CA PHE A 89 -15.87 -22.81 4.24
C PHE A 89 -16.80 -22.06 5.19
N VAL A 90 -17.97 -21.63 4.72
CA VAL A 90 -18.89 -20.83 5.53
C VAL A 90 -19.71 -21.65 6.56
N HIS A 91 -19.67 -22.98 6.51
CA HIS A 91 -20.51 -23.86 7.34
C HIS A 91 -19.74 -24.58 8.45
N HIS A 92 -18.41 -24.73 8.34
CA HIS A 92 -17.61 -25.41 9.36
C HIS A 92 -16.98 -24.41 10.35
N SER A 93 -16.53 -24.87 11.52
CA SER A 93 -15.84 -24.04 12.52
C SER A 93 -14.35 -24.40 12.58
N GLY A 94 -13.60 -24.05 11.54
CA GLY A 94 -12.16 -24.35 11.42
C GLY A 94 -11.80 -25.70 10.83
N VAL A 95 -12.50 -26.79 11.17
CA VAL A 95 -12.26 -28.12 10.60
C VAL A 95 -13.53 -28.67 9.96
N ASP A 96 -13.40 -29.15 8.74
CA ASP A 96 -14.49 -29.85 8.04
C ASP A 96 -14.49 -31.35 8.42
N ILE A 97 -15.28 -31.70 9.44
CA ILE A 97 -15.37 -33.08 9.96
C ILE A 97 -15.76 -34.08 8.86
N PRO A 98 -16.81 -33.86 8.03
CA PRO A 98 -17.09 -34.83 6.98
C PRO A 98 -16.01 -34.92 5.90
N ALA A 99 -15.22 -33.85 5.65
CA ALA A 99 -14.08 -33.94 4.72
C ALA A 99 -12.95 -34.79 5.32
N VAL A 100 -12.67 -34.62 6.62
CA VAL A 100 -11.69 -35.45 7.35
C VAL A 100 -12.11 -36.93 7.34
N LEU A 101 -13.38 -37.23 7.63
CA LEU A 101 -13.89 -38.61 7.62
C LEU A 101 -13.83 -39.23 6.21
N ARG A 102 -14.12 -38.45 5.17
CA ARG A 102 -14.01 -38.90 3.77
C ARG A 102 -12.56 -39.24 3.42
N ALA A 103 -11.63 -38.37 3.80
CA ALA A 103 -10.20 -38.57 3.56
C ALA A 103 -9.63 -39.79 4.32
N LEU A 104 -10.12 -40.06 5.54
CA LEU A 104 -9.76 -41.26 6.29
C LEU A 104 -10.26 -42.53 5.60
N ARG A 105 -11.52 -42.54 5.12
CA ARG A 105 -12.09 -43.69 4.39
C ARG A 105 -11.38 -43.97 3.06
N SER A 106 -11.01 -42.93 2.32
CA SER A 106 -10.26 -43.10 1.08
C SER A 106 -8.84 -43.60 1.34
N TRP A 107 -8.18 -43.11 2.39
CA TRP A 107 -6.84 -43.59 2.78
C TRP A 107 -6.84 -45.09 3.10
N GLN A 108 -7.87 -45.58 3.81
CA GLN A 108 -8.02 -47.01 4.11
C GLN A 108 -8.25 -47.87 2.85
N ARG A 109 -8.78 -47.32 1.76
CA ARG A 109 -9.06 -48.06 0.52
C ARG A 109 -7.92 -47.99 -0.50
N GLU A 110 -7.27 -46.85 -0.63
CA GLU A 110 -6.31 -46.55 -1.71
C GLU A 110 -4.85 -46.52 -1.22
N GLY A 111 -4.61 -46.67 0.09
CA GLY A 111 -3.26 -46.70 0.68
C GLY A 111 -2.51 -45.36 0.67
N GLN A 112 -3.03 -44.33 -0.01
CA GLN A 112 -2.44 -43.00 -0.07
C GLN A 112 -3.32 -41.94 0.62
N PRO A 113 -2.74 -41.00 1.38
CA PRO A 113 -3.49 -39.91 1.97
C PRO A 113 -4.04 -39.00 0.86
N VAL A 114 -5.36 -38.93 0.74
CA VAL A 114 -6.01 -38.02 -0.22
C VAL A 114 -5.78 -36.58 0.22
N SER A 115 -5.16 -35.81 -0.67
CA SER A 115 -5.02 -34.36 -0.57
C SER A 115 -6.42 -33.72 -0.57
N GLY A 116 -6.76 -32.93 0.44
CA GLY A 116 -8.05 -32.20 0.49
C GLY A 116 -8.79 -32.18 1.83
N ALA A 117 -8.20 -32.69 2.92
CA ALA A 117 -8.81 -32.62 4.26
C ALA A 117 -8.53 -31.30 5.02
N SER A 118 -7.65 -30.43 4.51
CA SER A 118 -7.27 -29.18 5.16
C SER A 118 -8.16 -28.04 4.69
N THR A 119 -8.86 -27.38 5.61
CA THR A 119 -9.67 -26.17 5.37
C THR A 119 -8.79 -24.95 5.13
N LEU A 120 -9.36 -23.86 4.60
CA LEU A 120 -8.65 -22.58 4.47
C LEU A 120 -8.14 -22.07 5.82
N THR A 121 -8.92 -22.25 6.88
CA THR A 121 -8.53 -21.84 8.24
C THR A 121 -7.34 -22.65 8.76
N MET A 122 -7.27 -23.95 8.47
CA MET A 122 -6.09 -24.77 8.80
C MET A 122 -4.87 -24.34 8.00
N GLN A 123 -5.06 -24.00 6.72
CA GLN A 123 -3.97 -23.48 5.89
C GLN A 123 -3.45 -22.13 6.40
N LEU A 124 -4.34 -21.22 6.82
CA LEU A 124 -3.98 -19.96 7.47
C LEU A 124 -3.22 -20.21 8.77
N ALA A 125 -3.70 -21.10 9.64
CA ALA A 125 -3.00 -21.45 10.89
C ALA A 125 -1.57 -21.92 10.62
N ARG A 126 -1.36 -22.74 9.59
CA ARG A 126 -0.04 -23.21 9.16
C ARG A 126 0.85 -22.08 8.62
N GLN A 127 0.28 -21.08 7.96
CA GLN A 127 1.04 -19.93 7.45
C GLN A 127 1.50 -19.00 8.59
N LEU A 128 0.64 -18.78 9.59
CA LEU A 128 0.95 -17.94 10.74
C LEU A 128 1.92 -18.59 11.73
N GLU A 129 1.86 -19.93 11.85
CA GLU A 129 2.74 -20.71 12.71
C GLU A 129 3.33 -21.91 11.94
N PRO A 130 4.36 -21.68 11.09
CA PRO A 130 4.96 -22.74 10.30
C PRO A 130 5.57 -23.85 11.17
N ARG A 131 5.28 -25.11 10.83
CA ARG A 131 5.77 -26.29 11.56
C ARG A 131 6.16 -27.43 10.61
N PRO A 132 7.03 -28.36 11.06
CA PRO A 132 7.38 -29.55 10.27
C PRO A 132 6.14 -30.36 9.88
N ARG A 133 6.14 -30.98 8.69
CA ARG A 133 4.98 -31.71 8.16
C ARG A 133 4.82 -33.08 8.84
N THR A 134 4.26 -33.08 10.05
CA THR A 134 3.97 -34.29 10.84
C THR A 134 2.50 -34.38 11.20
N LEU A 135 2.01 -35.58 11.55
CA LEU A 135 0.64 -35.76 12.04
C LEU A 135 0.36 -34.92 13.30
N ARG A 136 1.36 -34.76 14.18
CA ARG A 136 1.28 -33.89 15.35
C ARG A 136 1.06 -32.42 14.95
N SER A 137 1.83 -31.91 13.98
CA SER A 137 1.65 -30.54 13.48
C SER A 137 0.26 -30.36 12.89
N LYS A 138 -0.24 -31.34 12.12
CA LYS A 138 -1.59 -31.30 11.55
C LYS A 138 -2.69 -31.25 12.61
N PHE A 139 -2.56 -32.00 13.70
CA PHE A 139 -3.49 -31.90 14.83
C PHE A 139 -3.45 -30.52 15.48
N ILE A 140 -2.27 -29.92 15.60
CA ILE A 140 -2.15 -28.57 16.17
C ILE A 140 -2.70 -27.52 15.20
N GLU A 141 -2.54 -27.67 13.89
CA GLU A 141 -3.22 -26.84 12.87
C GLU A 141 -4.74 -26.89 13.03
N MET A 142 -5.32 -28.06 13.31
CA MET A 142 -6.76 -28.20 13.58
C MET A 142 -7.19 -27.42 14.83
N LEU A 143 -6.44 -27.56 15.93
CA LEU A 143 -6.70 -26.80 17.16
C LEU A 143 -6.59 -25.29 16.93
N ARG A 144 -5.52 -24.84 16.26
CA ARG A 144 -5.31 -23.44 15.90
C ARG A 144 -6.43 -22.91 15.00
N ALA A 145 -6.88 -23.69 14.03
CA ALA A 145 -7.99 -23.31 13.16
C ALA A 145 -9.28 -23.05 13.97
N MET A 146 -9.62 -23.93 14.91
CA MET A 146 -10.77 -23.71 15.80
C MET A 146 -10.60 -22.46 16.67
N GLN A 147 -9.39 -22.20 17.17
CA GLN A 147 -9.11 -20.99 17.95
C GLN A 147 -9.21 -19.69 17.14
N ILE A 148 -8.81 -19.72 15.86
CA ILE A 148 -8.93 -18.60 14.93
C ILE A 148 -10.42 -18.33 14.64
N GLU A 149 -11.21 -19.37 14.37
CA GLU A 149 -12.65 -19.25 14.07
C GLU A 149 -13.50 -18.82 15.26
N ALA A 150 -13.02 -19.07 16.48
CA ALA A 150 -13.64 -18.54 17.69
C ALA A 150 -13.41 -17.02 17.87
N ARG A 151 -12.45 -16.42 17.15
CA ARG A 151 -12.05 -15.01 17.31
C ARG A 151 -12.33 -14.14 16.10
N LEU A 152 -12.33 -14.72 14.91
CA LEU A 152 -12.44 -14.00 13.64
C LEU A 152 -13.65 -14.49 12.86
N SER A 153 -14.28 -13.56 12.15
CA SER A 153 -15.32 -13.87 11.16
C SER A 153 -14.73 -14.59 9.94
N LYS A 154 -15.61 -15.28 9.19
CA LYS A 154 -15.24 -15.91 7.91
C LYS A 154 -14.63 -14.94 6.91
N ARG A 155 -15.12 -13.70 6.87
CA ARG A 155 -14.57 -12.64 6.02
C ARG A 155 -13.14 -12.31 6.43
N GLU A 156 -12.89 -12.08 7.72
CA GLU A 156 -11.54 -11.81 8.23
C GLU A 156 -10.58 -12.98 7.99
N ILE A 157 -11.02 -14.22 8.21
CA ILE A 157 -10.21 -15.42 7.93
C ILE A 157 -9.84 -15.48 6.45
N LEU A 158 -10.79 -15.24 5.56
CA LEU A 158 -10.54 -15.25 4.12
C LEU A 158 -9.59 -14.12 3.71
N THR A 159 -9.77 -12.90 4.25
CA THR A 159 -8.85 -11.77 4.07
C THR A 159 -7.43 -12.14 4.50
N LEU A 160 -7.26 -12.69 5.70
CA LEU A 160 -5.95 -13.07 6.21
C LEU A 160 -5.34 -14.21 5.39
N TYR A 161 -6.11 -15.22 5.02
CA TYR A 161 -5.64 -16.29 4.14
C TYR A 161 -5.14 -15.72 2.80
N LEU A 162 -5.94 -14.88 2.15
CA LEU A 162 -5.56 -14.24 0.89
C LEU A 162 -4.42 -13.24 1.03
N THR A 163 -4.12 -12.75 2.24
CA THR A 163 -2.98 -11.86 2.52
C THR A 163 -1.69 -12.65 2.76
N HIS A 164 -1.76 -13.82 3.38
CA HIS A 164 -0.58 -14.62 3.79
C HIS A 164 -0.22 -15.74 2.83
N THR A 165 -1.07 -16.02 1.84
CA THR A 165 -0.85 -17.13 0.93
C THR A 165 0.42 -16.92 0.10
N PRO A 166 1.40 -17.84 0.11
CA PRO A 166 2.66 -17.68 -0.61
C PRO A 166 2.47 -17.93 -2.12
N TYR A 167 3.00 -17.04 -2.95
CA TYR A 167 2.97 -17.17 -4.42
C TYR A 167 4.37 -17.36 -5.03
N GLY A 168 5.42 -17.42 -4.21
CA GLY A 168 6.79 -17.77 -4.58
C GLY A 168 7.77 -16.61 -4.48
N GLY A 169 9.02 -16.91 -4.14
CA GLY A 169 10.03 -15.92 -3.77
C GLY A 169 9.59 -15.13 -2.54
N ASN A 170 9.70 -13.81 -2.61
CA ASN A 170 9.31 -12.89 -1.55
C ASN A 170 7.87 -12.37 -1.67
N VAL A 171 6.98 -13.08 -2.38
CA VAL A 171 5.61 -12.63 -2.66
C VAL A 171 4.60 -13.45 -1.87
N GLU A 172 3.86 -12.75 -1.01
CA GLU A 172 2.78 -13.27 -0.19
C GLU A 172 1.51 -12.44 -0.42
N GLY A 173 0.40 -13.14 -0.56
CA GLY A 173 -0.91 -12.56 -0.75
C GLY A 173 -1.30 -12.32 -2.20
N LEU A 174 -2.61 -12.40 -2.45
CA LEU A 174 -3.21 -12.34 -3.78
C LEU A 174 -2.97 -10.98 -4.46
N ALA A 175 -3.15 -9.88 -3.72
CA ALA A 175 -2.95 -8.53 -4.25
C ALA A 175 -1.48 -8.31 -4.68
N ALA A 176 -0.51 -8.75 -3.86
CA ALA A 176 0.90 -8.67 -4.21
C ALA A 176 1.24 -9.55 -5.42
N ALA A 177 0.70 -10.77 -5.47
CA ALA A 177 0.94 -11.70 -6.56
C ALA A 177 0.36 -11.22 -7.89
N THR A 178 -0.84 -10.65 -7.88
CA THR A 178 -1.49 -10.13 -9.09
C THR A 178 -0.67 -9.00 -9.68
N HIS A 179 -0.19 -8.07 -8.85
CA HIS A 179 0.69 -7.00 -9.30
C HIS A 179 2.01 -7.55 -9.84
N VAL A 180 2.70 -8.40 -9.08
CA VAL A 180 4.02 -8.92 -9.46
C VAL A 180 3.98 -9.76 -10.74
N TYR A 181 2.93 -10.55 -10.95
CA TYR A 181 2.89 -11.45 -12.12
C TYR A 181 2.17 -10.86 -13.33
N PHE A 182 1.24 -9.93 -13.14
CA PHE A 182 0.41 -9.41 -14.23
C PHE A 182 0.41 -7.89 -14.36
N GLY A 183 0.92 -7.16 -13.36
CA GLY A 183 0.91 -5.69 -13.35
C GLY A 183 -0.50 -5.10 -13.21
N LYS A 184 -1.39 -5.81 -12.52
CA LYS A 184 -2.82 -5.47 -12.39
C LYS A 184 -3.30 -5.60 -10.95
N THR A 185 -4.48 -5.04 -10.69
CA THR A 185 -5.28 -5.22 -9.48
C THR A 185 -6.05 -6.56 -9.52
N PRO A 186 -6.43 -7.14 -8.37
CA PRO A 186 -7.05 -8.47 -8.28
C PRO A 186 -8.55 -8.53 -8.62
N ASP A 187 -9.16 -7.40 -9.00
CA ASP A 187 -10.56 -7.24 -9.40
C ASP A 187 -10.83 -7.64 -10.86
N HIS A 188 -9.82 -7.53 -11.73
CA HIS A 188 -9.94 -7.81 -13.16
C HIS A 188 -9.01 -8.93 -13.63
N LEU A 189 -9.39 -10.18 -13.29
CA LEU A 189 -8.61 -11.38 -13.64
C LEU A 189 -9.26 -12.15 -14.81
N THR A 190 -8.44 -12.63 -15.74
CA THR A 190 -8.84 -13.63 -16.73
C THR A 190 -8.91 -15.02 -16.10
N ASP A 191 -9.64 -15.96 -16.72
CA ASP A 191 -9.75 -17.32 -16.18
C ASP A 191 -8.38 -18.05 -16.12
N SER A 192 -7.47 -17.74 -17.05
CA SER A 192 -6.08 -18.21 -17.03
C SER A 192 -5.31 -17.66 -15.82
N GLU A 193 -5.46 -16.37 -15.52
CA GLU A 193 -4.81 -15.72 -14.38
C GLU A 193 -5.37 -16.25 -13.05
N ILE A 194 -6.69 -16.40 -12.93
CA ILE A 194 -7.35 -17.05 -11.77
C ILE A 194 -6.79 -18.45 -11.55
N ALA A 195 -6.78 -19.28 -12.60
CA ALA A 195 -6.30 -20.65 -12.49
C ALA A 195 -4.81 -20.74 -12.14
N LEU A 196 -3.99 -19.80 -12.64
CA LEU A 196 -2.58 -19.72 -12.30
C LEU A 196 -2.42 -19.33 -10.83
N LEU A 197 -3.08 -18.27 -10.37
CA LEU A 197 -3.05 -17.80 -8.99
C LEU A 197 -3.52 -18.89 -8.00
N LEU A 198 -4.50 -19.72 -8.36
CA LEU A 198 -4.90 -20.87 -7.54
C LEU A 198 -3.89 -22.03 -7.58
N ALA A 199 -3.10 -22.14 -8.65
CA ALA A 199 -2.11 -23.21 -8.80
C ALA A 199 -0.78 -22.91 -8.08
N LEU A 200 -0.39 -21.64 -7.96
CA LEU A 200 0.90 -21.23 -7.37
C LEU A 200 1.04 -21.65 -5.90
N PRO A 201 0.07 -21.41 -4.99
CA PRO A 201 0.20 -21.69 -3.56
C PRO A 201 0.47 -23.16 -3.21
N GLN A 202 0.06 -24.08 -4.06
CA GLN A 202 0.27 -25.51 -3.86
C GLN A 202 1.74 -25.92 -3.97
N ALA A 203 2.55 -25.17 -4.72
CA ALA A 203 3.98 -25.37 -4.86
C ALA A 203 4.68 -24.05 -5.23
N PRO A 204 4.77 -23.08 -4.29
CA PRO A 204 5.09 -21.68 -4.59
C PRO A 204 6.42 -21.50 -5.30
N GLU A 205 7.48 -22.18 -4.85
CA GLU A 205 8.80 -22.10 -5.49
C GLU A 205 8.88 -22.89 -6.81
N ALA A 206 8.39 -24.13 -6.83
CA ALA A 206 8.52 -25.01 -7.99
C ALA A 206 7.61 -24.60 -9.16
N ARG A 207 6.57 -23.78 -8.90
CA ARG A 207 5.65 -23.28 -9.94
C ARG A 207 5.82 -21.80 -10.25
N ARG A 208 6.90 -21.16 -9.80
CA ARG A 208 7.20 -19.76 -10.13
C ARG A 208 7.18 -19.55 -11.65
N PRO A 209 6.26 -18.73 -12.21
CA PRO A 209 6.16 -18.50 -13.65
C PRO A 209 7.46 -17.99 -14.27
N ASP A 210 8.13 -17.09 -13.55
CA ASP A 210 9.38 -16.44 -13.95
C ASP A 210 10.61 -17.37 -13.99
N ARG A 211 10.55 -18.52 -13.31
CA ARG A 211 11.66 -19.49 -13.24
C ARG A 211 11.34 -20.84 -13.86
N HIS A 212 10.10 -21.28 -13.75
CA HIS A 212 9.62 -22.60 -14.10
C HIS A 212 8.31 -22.52 -14.91
N PRO A 213 8.30 -21.86 -16.08
CA PRO A 213 7.09 -21.57 -16.84
C PRO A 213 6.33 -22.84 -17.28
N LYS A 214 7.05 -23.94 -17.58
CA LYS A 214 6.44 -25.24 -17.92
C LYS A 214 5.66 -25.83 -16.72
N ALA A 215 6.23 -25.80 -15.52
CA ALA A 215 5.59 -26.30 -14.31
C ALA A 215 4.40 -25.41 -13.89
N ALA A 216 4.55 -24.10 -14.02
CA ALA A 216 3.47 -23.13 -13.84
C ALA A 216 2.29 -23.41 -14.78
N LYS A 217 2.57 -23.62 -16.07
CA LYS A 217 1.56 -23.97 -17.08
C LYS A 217 0.82 -25.26 -16.75
N GLN A 218 1.54 -26.33 -16.40
CA GLN A 218 0.93 -27.60 -16.01
C GLN A 218 0.05 -27.46 -14.77
N GLY A 219 0.50 -26.67 -13.78
CA GLY A 219 -0.28 -26.33 -12.59
C GLY A 219 -1.58 -25.62 -12.93
N ARG A 220 -1.50 -24.55 -13.73
CA ARG A 220 -2.66 -23.80 -14.22
C ARG A 220 -3.62 -24.68 -15.00
N ASP A 221 -3.13 -25.46 -15.97
CA ASP A 221 -3.97 -26.29 -16.84
C ASP A 221 -4.71 -27.38 -16.03
N LYS A 222 -4.08 -27.89 -14.95
CA LYS A 222 -4.75 -28.79 -13.99
C LYS A 222 -5.87 -28.08 -13.23
N VAL A 223 -5.66 -26.83 -12.79
CA VAL A 223 -6.70 -26.03 -12.12
C VAL A 223 -7.83 -25.71 -13.10
N LEU A 224 -7.54 -25.26 -14.31
CA LEU A 224 -8.54 -25.00 -15.36
C LEU A 224 -9.45 -26.22 -15.59
N ARG A 225 -8.86 -27.43 -15.65
CA ARG A 225 -9.63 -28.67 -15.81
C ARG A 225 -10.57 -28.90 -14.62
N ARG A 226 -10.12 -28.65 -13.38
CA ARG A 226 -10.96 -28.78 -12.19
C ARG A 226 -12.08 -27.74 -12.16
N LEU A 227 -11.82 -26.51 -12.62
CA LEU A 227 -12.84 -25.46 -12.72
C LEU A 227 -13.92 -25.83 -13.76
N TYR A 228 -13.51 -26.34 -14.92
CA TYR A 228 -14.42 -26.86 -15.94
C TYR A 228 -15.29 -28.01 -15.39
N GLN A 229 -14.68 -29.00 -14.74
CA GLN A 229 -15.39 -30.13 -14.10
C GLN A 229 -16.33 -29.69 -12.97
N ALA A 230 -16.03 -28.58 -12.30
CA ALA A 230 -16.88 -28.00 -11.27
C ALA A 230 -18.02 -27.13 -11.84
N GLY A 231 -18.13 -26.99 -13.17
CA GLY A 231 -19.13 -26.15 -13.83
C GLY A 231 -18.88 -24.64 -13.67
N LEU A 232 -17.66 -24.24 -13.29
CA LEU A 232 -17.29 -22.83 -13.12
C LEU A 232 -16.72 -22.19 -14.38
N LEU A 233 -16.39 -23.00 -15.39
CA LEU A 233 -15.97 -22.57 -16.72
C LEU A 233 -16.76 -23.38 -17.76
N ASP A 234 -17.17 -22.72 -18.84
CA ASP A 234 -17.68 -23.42 -20.01
C ASP A 234 -16.53 -23.92 -20.92
N GLN A 235 -16.89 -24.68 -21.95
CA GLN A 235 -15.91 -25.28 -22.86
C GLN A 235 -15.13 -24.24 -23.68
N LYS A 236 -15.76 -23.10 -24.02
CA LYS A 236 -15.13 -22.03 -24.80
C LYS A 236 -14.07 -21.33 -23.96
N HIS A 237 -14.45 -20.82 -22.79
CA HIS A 237 -13.55 -20.17 -21.84
C HIS A 237 -12.43 -21.12 -21.38
N TYR A 238 -12.72 -22.41 -21.16
CA TYR A 238 -11.70 -23.40 -20.85
C TYR A 238 -10.63 -23.53 -21.95
N ASN A 239 -11.06 -23.59 -23.22
CA ASN A 239 -10.14 -23.70 -24.35
C ASN A 239 -9.32 -22.42 -24.55
N GLU A 240 -9.93 -21.25 -24.43
CA GLU A 240 -9.28 -19.94 -24.52
C GLU A 240 -8.23 -19.77 -23.40
N ALA A 241 -8.61 -20.01 -22.15
CA ALA A 241 -7.73 -19.88 -21.00
C ALA A 241 -6.51 -20.82 -21.05
N ARG A 242 -6.65 -22.01 -21.66
CA ARG A 242 -5.55 -22.96 -21.83
C ARG A 242 -4.49 -22.46 -22.82
N GLN A 243 -4.89 -21.66 -23.80
CA GLN A 243 -4.00 -21.11 -24.83
C GLN A 243 -3.26 -19.84 -24.38
N ALA A 244 -3.75 -19.17 -23.34
CA ALA A 244 -3.11 -17.97 -22.80
C ALA A 244 -1.65 -18.22 -22.39
N ALA A 245 -0.82 -17.19 -22.53
CA ALA A 245 0.60 -17.24 -22.15
C ALA A 245 0.78 -17.29 -20.62
N ILE A 246 1.95 -17.78 -20.19
CA ILE A 246 2.39 -17.70 -18.80
C ILE A 246 3.27 -16.46 -18.66
N PRO A 247 3.11 -15.65 -17.61
CA PRO A 247 3.94 -14.47 -17.42
C PRO A 247 5.41 -14.88 -17.28
N ALA A 248 6.27 -14.27 -18.10
CA ALA A 248 7.69 -14.61 -18.16
C ALA A 248 8.54 -13.81 -17.18
N MET A 249 8.11 -12.61 -16.80
CA MET A 249 8.86 -11.68 -15.96
C MET A 249 8.00 -11.16 -14.82
N ARG A 250 8.68 -10.82 -13.71
CA ARG A 250 8.06 -10.15 -12.57
C ARG A 250 8.03 -8.64 -12.81
N GLN A 251 6.90 -8.03 -12.50
CA GLN A 251 6.75 -6.59 -12.44
C GLN A 251 7.32 -6.04 -11.14
N THR A 252 7.80 -4.81 -11.19
CA THR A 252 8.16 -4.05 -9.99
C THR A 252 6.94 -3.29 -9.48
N PHE A 253 6.92 -3.02 -8.18
CA PHE A 253 5.92 -2.10 -7.65
C PHE A 253 6.29 -0.65 -7.99
N PRO A 254 5.29 0.24 -8.14
CA PRO A 254 5.52 1.67 -8.27
C PRO A 254 6.42 2.21 -7.16
N GLN A 255 7.25 3.19 -7.50
CA GLN A 255 8.20 3.86 -6.60
C GLN A 255 8.17 5.39 -6.79
N THR A 256 7.05 5.90 -7.29
CA THR A 256 6.75 7.32 -7.49
C THR A 256 6.59 8.02 -6.14
N ALA A 257 6.91 9.30 -6.08
CA ALA A 257 6.90 10.15 -4.89
C ALA A 257 7.77 9.59 -3.74
N TRP A 258 8.89 8.92 -4.02
CA TRP A 258 9.54 8.07 -3.02
C TRP A 258 9.95 8.74 -1.70
N LEU A 259 10.36 10.00 -1.73
CA LEU A 259 10.71 10.76 -0.51
C LEU A 259 9.45 11.06 0.29
N THR A 260 8.45 11.65 -0.36
CA THR A 260 7.15 11.97 0.24
C THR A 260 6.44 10.72 0.75
N ALA A 261 6.32 9.66 -0.06
CA ALA A 261 5.77 8.38 0.32
C ALA A 261 6.58 7.72 1.46
N GLY A 262 7.91 7.85 1.43
CA GLY A 262 8.80 7.36 2.48
C GLY A 262 8.55 8.04 3.83
N ARG A 263 8.22 9.33 3.83
CA ARG A 263 7.78 10.07 5.03
C ARG A 263 6.36 9.69 5.43
N LEU A 264 5.44 9.55 4.49
CA LEU A 264 4.03 9.30 4.78
C LEU A 264 3.75 7.87 5.24
N LYS A 265 4.60 6.89 4.91
CA LYS A 265 4.43 5.49 5.37
C LYS A 265 4.30 5.35 6.89
N GLN A 266 4.86 6.28 7.66
CA GLN A 266 4.78 6.34 9.12
C GLN A 266 3.32 6.44 9.63
N HIS A 267 2.44 7.00 8.81
CA HIS A 267 1.02 7.22 9.10
C HIS A 267 0.14 6.05 8.64
N ALA A 268 0.73 4.95 8.18
CA ALA A 268 -0.02 3.77 7.76
C ALA A 268 -0.76 3.16 8.94
N GLY A 269 -2.08 3.00 8.79
CA GLY A 269 -2.90 2.26 9.74
C GLY A 269 -2.67 0.75 9.66
N ARG A 270 -3.46 -0.02 10.42
CA ARG A 270 -3.40 -1.50 10.43
C ARG A 270 -3.74 -2.15 9.08
N ASN A 271 -4.33 -1.39 8.16
CA ASN A 271 -4.62 -1.84 6.80
C ASN A 271 -3.42 -1.69 5.84
N GLY A 272 -2.32 -1.06 6.27
CA GLY A 272 -1.15 -0.88 5.44
C GLY A 272 -1.37 0.08 4.27
N ARG A 273 -2.36 0.99 4.32
CA ARG A 273 -2.62 1.97 3.24
C ARG A 273 -2.51 3.40 3.75
N VAL A 274 -1.93 4.27 2.93
CA VAL A 274 -1.84 5.71 3.16
C VAL A 274 -2.33 6.43 1.90
N ARG A 275 -3.49 7.07 1.98
CA ARG A 275 -4.02 7.89 0.89
C ARG A 275 -3.47 9.31 1.01
N THR A 276 -2.94 9.84 -0.08
CA THR A 276 -2.34 11.18 -0.13
C THR A 276 -3.23 12.16 -0.89
N THR A 277 -2.84 13.42 -0.94
CA THR A 277 -3.45 14.42 -1.84
C THR A 277 -2.79 14.49 -3.21
N LEU A 278 -1.68 13.76 -3.37
CA LEU A 278 -0.90 13.74 -4.61
C LEU A 278 -1.76 13.18 -5.73
N ASP A 279 -1.43 13.58 -6.94
CA ASP A 279 -2.03 13.10 -8.18
C ASP A 279 -0.98 12.29 -8.94
N TYR A 280 -1.33 11.07 -9.35
CA TYR A 280 -0.38 10.15 -9.98
C TYR A 280 0.28 10.75 -11.24
N ASP A 281 -0.52 11.38 -12.10
CA ASP A 281 -0.07 11.89 -13.39
C ASP A 281 0.75 13.17 -13.22
N ILE A 282 0.30 14.10 -12.38
CA ILE A 282 1.04 15.34 -12.09
C ILE A 282 2.37 15.01 -11.40
N GLN A 283 2.37 14.09 -10.44
CA GLN A 283 3.59 13.64 -9.77
C GLN A 283 4.55 12.98 -10.77
N GLY A 284 4.07 12.08 -11.62
CA GLY A 284 4.90 11.44 -12.64
C GLY A 284 5.49 12.44 -13.63
N ALA A 285 4.72 13.44 -14.05
CA ALA A 285 5.19 14.52 -14.92
C ALA A 285 6.28 15.38 -14.25
N ALA A 286 6.08 15.75 -12.98
CA ALA A 286 7.05 16.51 -12.21
C ALA A 286 8.37 15.74 -12.02
N GLU A 287 8.32 14.43 -11.75
CA GLU A 287 9.52 13.61 -11.64
C GLU A 287 10.29 13.49 -12.95
N ARG A 288 9.58 13.35 -14.08
CA ARG A 288 10.23 13.35 -15.40
C ARG A 288 10.91 14.68 -15.67
N LEU A 289 10.25 15.80 -15.37
CA LEU A 289 10.84 17.14 -15.52
C LEU A 289 12.11 17.30 -14.66
N ALA A 290 12.07 16.87 -13.40
CA ALA A 290 13.23 16.89 -12.51
C ALA A 290 14.40 16.06 -13.04
N ARG A 291 14.13 14.86 -13.58
CA ARG A 291 15.14 13.99 -14.20
C ARG A 291 15.76 14.63 -15.43
N THR A 292 14.94 15.17 -16.33
CA THR A 292 15.42 15.84 -17.55
C THR A 292 16.25 17.07 -17.22
N TYR A 293 15.84 17.88 -16.25
CA TYR A 293 16.59 19.09 -15.86
C TYR A 293 18.00 18.75 -15.34
N THR A 294 18.12 17.66 -14.58
CA THR A 294 19.36 17.24 -13.90
C THR A 294 20.22 16.25 -14.68
N GLN A 295 19.82 15.85 -15.89
CA GLN A 295 20.51 14.83 -16.67
C GLN A 295 21.99 15.17 -16.91
N ASP A 296 22.28 16.42 -17.30
CA ASP A 296 23.64 16.90 -17.59
C ASP A 296 24.15 17.88 -16.52
N ARG A 297 23.53 17.89 -15.33
CA ARG A 297 23.83 18.85 -14.26
C ARG A 297 24.08 18.16 -12.93
N GLN A 298 25.15 18.57 -12.25
CA GLN A 298 25.38 18.23 -10.84
C GLN A 298 24.59 19.17 -9.92
N SER A 299 23.28 19.29 -10.17
CA SER A 299 22.39 20.20 -9.43
C SER A 299 21.26 19.42 -8.76
N ASN A 300 20.90 19.85 -7.56
CA ASN A 300 19.69 19.38 -6.89
C ASN A 300 18.48 20.17 -7.40
N VAL A 301 17.31 19.53 -7.42
CA VAL A 301 16.05 20.15 -7.85
C VAL A 301 14.94 19.72 -6.90
N ALA A 302 14.04 20.66 -6.60
CA ALA A 302 12.80 20.39 -5.90
C ALA A 302 11.64 20.98 -6.70
N ILE A 303 10.52 20.26 -6.76
CA ILE A 303 9.29 20.72 -7.42
C ILE A 303 8.12 20.43 -6.46
N LEU A 304 7.36 21.47 -6.14
CA LEU A 304 6.13 21.37 -5.38
C LEU A 304 4.99 21.94 -6.23
N VAL A 305 3.93 21.16 -6.43
CA VAL A 305 2.72 21.59 -7.15
C VAL A 305 1.58 21.63 -6.16
N VAL A 306 0.97 22.80 -6.01
CA VAL A 306 -0.13 23.04 -5.08
C VAL A 306 -1.35 23.49 -5.87
N GLU A 307 -2.51 22.90 -5.60
CA GLU A 307 -3.79 23.35 -6.16
C GLU A 307 -4.27 24.59 -5.40
N ASN A 308 -4.28 25.75 -6.05
CA ASN A 308 -4.59 27.04 -5.40
C ASN A 308 -5.93 27.07 -4.65
N ALA A 309 -6.97 26.44 -5.19
CA ALA A 309 -8.32 26.50 -4.60
C ALA A 309 -8.43 25.72 -3.28
N SER A 310 -7.73 24.59 -3.16
CA SER A 310 -7.83 23.68 -2.01
C SER A 310 -6.58 23.67 -1.13
N MET A 311 -5.49 24.28 -1.61
CA MET A 311 -4.15 24.20 -1.06
C MET A 311 -3.61 22.77 -0.92
N LYS A 312 -4.21 21.80 -1.60
CA LYS A 312 -3.72 20.42 -1.64
C LYS A 312 -2.45 20.32 -2.46
N VAL A 313 -1.45 19.61 -1.93
CA VAL A 313 -0.24 19.27 -2.67
C VAL A 313 -0.58 18.17 -3.67
N ARG A 314 -0.40 18.45 -4.96
CA ARG A 314 -0.66 17.51 -6.07
C ARG A 314 0.61 16.81 -6.56
N ALA A 315 1.76 17.44 -6.41
CA ALA A 315 3.05 16.78 -6.57
C ALA A 315 4.09 17.33 -5.58
N SER A 316 4.96 16.44 -5.10
CA SER A 316 6.09 16.75 -4.23
C SER A 316 7.29 15.92 -4.66
N VAL A 317 8.24 16.58 -5.32
CA VAL A 317 9.49 16.01 -5.82
C VAL A 317 10.63 16.67 -5.06
N GLY A 318 11.21 15.94 -4.10
CA GLY A 318 12.36 16.42 -3.32
C GLY A 318 13.71 16.23 -3.99
N SER A 319 13.78 15.38 -5.02
CA SER A 319 15.02 15.08 -5.73
C SER A 319 14.72 14.46 -7.10
N ALA A 320 15.71 14.45 -8.00
CA ALA A 320 15.58 13.92 -9.35
C ALA A 320 15.88 12.42 -9.50
N GLY A 321 16.31 11.73 -8.45
CA GLY A 321 16.57 10.28 -8.51
C GLY A 321 17.29 9.76 -7.27
N ARG A 322 17.22 8.46 -7.01
CA ARG A 322 17.86 7.81 -5.85
C ARG A 322 19.33 7.44 -6.09
N ASP A 323 19.70 7.35 -7.35
CA ASP A 323 20.98 6.87 -7.90
C ASP A 323 22.00 8.00 -8.11
N ARG A 324 21.71 9.19 -7.60
CA ARG A 324 22.57 10.39 -7.73
C ARG A 324 23.02 10.91 -6.35
N PRO A 325 24.15 11.63 -6.28
CA PRO A 325 24.57 12.32 -5.07
C PRO A 325 23.45 13.24 -4.54
N GLY A 326 23.15 13.16 -3.26
CA GLY A 326 22.04 13.92 -2.65
C GLY A 326 20.64 13.42 -3.02
N GLY A 327 20.51 12.30 -3.74
CA GLY A 327 19.23 11.72 -4.19
C GLY A 327 18.23 11.36 -3.09
N TRP A 328 18.74 11.18 -1.88
CA TRP A 328 17.98 10.84 -0.67
C TRP A 328 17.66 12.06 0.21
N ILE A 329 18.12 13.24 -0.18
CA ILE A 329 17.82 14.50 0.50
C ILE A 329 16.56 15.08 -0.14
N ASP A 330 15.54 15.31 0.67
CA ASP A 330 14.31 15.95 0.22
C ASP A 330 14.49 17.47 0.19
N MET A 331 14.72 18.05 -0.99
CA MET A 331 14.91 19.50 -1.12
C MET A 331 13.62 20.30 -0.92
N THR A 332 12.43 19.67 -0.81
CA THR A 332 11.20 20.39 -0.46
C THR A 332 11.17 20.85 1.00
N ASP A 333 11.99 20.23 1.86
CA ASP A 333 12.10 20.57 3.29
C ASP A 333 13.42 21.25 3.68
N ARG A 334 14.20 21.71 2.69
CA ARG A 334 15.51 22.33 2.94
C ARG A 334 15.47 23.84 2.78
N LEU A 335 15.88 24.52 3.84
CA LEU A 335 16.00 25.97 3.87
C LEU A 335 17.00 26.46 2.81
N ARG A 336 16.55 27.46 2.06
CA ARG A 336 17.30 28.18 1.03
C ARG A 336 16.87 29.64 1.05
N SER A 337 17.78 30.53 0.66
CA SER A 337 17.41 31.92 0.45
C SER A 337 16.37 31.98 -0.69
N PRO A 338 15.19 32.59 -0.47
CA PRO A 338 14.18 32.74 -1.52
C PRO A 338 14.61 33.76 -2.60
N GLY A 339 15.58 34.61 -2.28
CA GLY A 339 16.04 35.67 -3.20
C GLY A 339 14.89 36.60 -3.59
N SER A 340 14.74 36.85 -4.89
CA SER A 340 13.75 37.80 -5.41
C SER A 340 12.29 37.31 -5.33
N THR A 341 12.03 36.06 -4.96
CA THR A 341 10.66 35.53 -4.88
C THR A 341 9.84 36.14 -3.74
N LEU A 342 10.46 36.90 -2.82
CA LEU A 342 9.76 37.67 -1.79
C LEU A 342 9.20 39.02 -2.29
N LYS A 343 9.71 39.56 -3.40
CA LYS A 343 9.30 40.89 -3.89
C LYS A 343 7.80 41.03 -4.17
N PRO A 344 7.09 40.02 -4.74
CA PRO A 344 5.65 40.11 -4.90
C PRO A 344 4.91 40.40 -3.59
N PHE A 345 5.35 39.83 -2.46
CA PHE A 345 4.73 40.09 -1.15
C PHE A 345 4.99 41.51 -0.65
N ILE A 346 6.18 42.07 -0.93
CA ILE A 346 6.50 43.46 -0.61
C ILE A 346 5.55 44.39 -1.37
N TYR A 347 5.43 44.23 -2.69
CA TYR A 347 4.54 45.09 -3.47
C TYR A 347 3.05 44.86 -3.14
N GLY A 348 2.64 43.60 -2.93
CA GLY A 348 1.28 43.26 -2.52
C GLY A 348 0.88 43.97 -1.23
N LEU A 349 1.74 43.94 -0.21
CA LEU A 349 1.47 44.62 1.05
C LEU A 349 1.43 46.15 0.90
N ALA A 350 2.26 46.73 0.02
CA ALA A 350 2.17 48.16 -0.32
C ALA A 350 0.84 48.51 -1.02
N PHE A 351 0.26 47.58 -1.79
CA PHE A 351 -1.03 47.78 -2.45
C PHE A 351 -2.17 47.67 -1.44
N ASP A 352 -2.12 46.69 -0.53
CA ASP A 352 -3.12 46.50 0.53
C ASP A 352 -3.22 47.73 1.44
N ASP A 353 -2.11 48.44 1.65
CA ASP A 353 -2.07 49.67 2.45
C ASP A 353 -2.46 50.94 1.68
N GLY A 354 -2.65 50.84 0.36
CA GLY A 354 -2.84 52.00 -0.51
C GLY A 354 -1.59 52.89 -0.64
N LEU A 355 -0.40 52.42 -0.23
CA LEU A 355 0.86 53.14 -0.40
C LEU A 355 1.31 53.22 -1.86
N SER A 356 0.84 52.27 -2.68
CA SER A 356 1.17 52.18 -4.09
C SER A 356 0.08 51.48 -4.89
N THR A 357 0.16 51.60 -6.21
CA THR A 357 -0.63 50.81 -7.18
C THR A 357 0.34 50.25 -8.23
N PRO A 358 -0.06 49.27 -9.04
CA PRO A 358 0.79 48.77 -10.12
C PRO A 358 1.32 49.88 -11.05
N GLY A 359 0.52 50.93 -11.25
CA GLY A 359 0.85 52.08 -12.08
C GLY A 359 1.58 53.21 -11.35
N SER A 360 1.83 53.14 -10.04
CA SER A 360 2.59 54.18 -9.35
C SER A 360 4.04 54.23 -9.85
N PHE A 361 4.64 55.42 -9.85
CA PHE A 361 6.08 55.56 -10.10
C PHE A 361 6.88 55.23 -8.83
N ILE A 362 8.05 54.63 -9.03
CA ILE A 362 9.03 54.34 -7.99
C ILE A 362 10.44 54.54 -8.54
N LEU A 363 11.32 55.10 -7.72
CA LEU A 363 12.67 55.46 -8.11
C LEU A 363 13.59 54.23 -8.17
N ASP A 364 14.24 54.00 -9.31
CA ASP A 364 15.36 53.08 -9.49
C ASP A 364 16.64 53.88 -9.76
N ALA A 365 17.28 54.34 -8.68
CA ALA A 365 18.52 55.12 -8.71
C ALA A 365 19.43 54.73 -7.52
N PRO A 366 20.75 55.03 -7.55
CA PRO A 366 21.64 54.72 -6.44
C PRO A 366 21.10 55.27 -5.11
N THR A 367 20.64 54.37 -4.24
CA THR A 367 19.99 54.72 -2.97
C THR A 367 20.66 53.96 -1.83
N ARG A 368 20.79 54.61 -0.67
CA ARG A 368 21.43 54.05 0.52
C ARG A 368 20.42 53.96 1.66
N PHE A 369 20.41 52.80 2.33
CA PHE A 369 19.57 52.48 3.48
C PHE A 369 20.49 52.18 4.67
N GLY A 370 20.84 53.19 5.45
CA GLY A 370 21.88 53.08 6.48
C GLY A 370 23.23 52.67 5.89
N SER A 371 23.76 51.51 6.30
CA SER A 371 25.01 50.94 5.75
C SER A 371 24.79 50.14 4.46
N TYR A 372 23.55 49.77 4.13
CA TYR A 372 23.23 48.93 2.99
C TYR A 372 23.01 49.77 1.72
N ARG A 373 23.61 49.35 0.60
CA ARG A 373 23.43 49.96 -0.71
C ARG A 373 23.05 48.87 -1.73
N PRO A 374 21.76 48.64 -1.98
CA PRO A 374 21.34 47.64 -2.95
C PRO A 374 21.74 48.07 -4.36
N GLU A 375 22.16 47.09 -5.16
CA GLU A 375 22.46 47.28 -6.59
C GLU A 375 21.59 46.31 -7.39
N ASN A 376 21.12 46.74 -8.56
CA ASN A 376 20.42 45.84 -9.49
C ASN A 376 21.37 44.77 -10.01
N PHE A 377 20.84 43.62 -10.42
CA PHE A 377 21.65 42.50 -10.92
C PHE A 377 22.57 42.92 -12.10
N ASN A 378 22.07 43.77 -12.99
CA ASN A 378 22.82 44.31 -14.13
C ASN A 378 23.61 45.59 -13.80
N ARG A 379 23.58 46.07 -12.55
CA ARG A 379 24.18 47.32 -12.07
C ARG A 379 23.78 48.58 -12.85
N ARG A 380 22.63 48.55 -13.52
CA ARG A 380 22.02 49.71 -14.21
C ARG A 380 20.83 50.23 -13.44
N TYR A 381 20.56 51.51 -13.60
CA TYR A 381 19.47 52.24 -12.96
C TYR A 381 18.57 52.84 -14.04
N HIS A 382 17.26 52.78 -13.84
CA HIS A 382 16.26 53.15 -14.85
C HIS A 382 15.53 54.46 -14.53
N GLY A 383 15.87 55.13 -13.42
CA GLY A 383 15.18 56.34 -12.98
C GLY A 383 13.78 56.02 -12.47
N ASP A 384 12.81 56.88 -12.76
CA ASP A 384 11.42 56.62 -12.36
C ASP A 384 10.79 55.54 -13.24
N VAL A 385 10.43 54.41 -12.63
CA VAL A 385 9.79 53.28 -13.30
C VAL A 385 8.42 53.00 -12.70
N ARG A 386 7.54 52.35 -13.45
CA ARG A 386 6.27 51.89 -12.89
C ARG A 386 6.50 50.67 -11.99
N VAL A 387 5.70 50.50 -10.94
CA VAL A 387 5.84 49.36 -10.03
C VAL A 387 5.68 48.02 -10.76
N TYR A 388 4.77 47.90 -11.73
CA TYR A 388 4.65 46.66 -12.52
C TYR A 388 5.93 46.35 -13.31
N GLU A 389 6.64 47.37 -13.80
CA GLU A 389 7.93 47.22 -14.52
C GLU A 389 9.03 46.81 -13.54
N ALA A 390 9.09 47.47 -12.38
CA ALA A 390 10.04 47.15 -11.33
C ALA A 390 9.92 45.70 -10.85
N LEU A 391 8.68 45.20 -10.70
CA LEU A 391 8.43 43.80 -10.34
C LEU A 391 8.74 42.86 -11.51
N ALA A 392 8.30 43.16 -12.73
CA ALA A 392 8.53 42.33 -13.92
C ALA A 392 10.03 42.15 -14.23
N HIS A 393 10.84 43.20 -14.03
CA HIS A 393 12.29 43.17 -14.19
C HIS A 393 13.03 42.78 -12.91
N SER A 394 12.31 42.48 -11.82
CA SER A 394 12.88 42.16 -10.52
C SER A 394 13.98 43.15 -10.09
N LEU A 395 13.71 44.44 -10.16
CA LEU A 395 14.64 45.48 -9.71
C LEU A 395 14.82 45.43 -8.19
N ASN A 396 16.02 45.66 -7.70
CA ASN A 396 16.36 45.56 -6.28
C ASN A 396 16.08 46.86 -5.54
N VAL A 397 16.48 48.01 -6.09
CA VAL A 397 16.31 49.30 -5.40
C VAL A 397 14.84 49.63 -5.16
N PRO A 398 13.93 49.54 -6.15
CA PRO A 398 12.51 49.79 -5.93
C PRO A 398 11.90 48.86 -4.87
N ALA A 399 12.31 47.59 -4.82
CA ALA A 399 11.81 46.65 -3.84
C ALA A 399 12.25 47.02 -2.41
N VAL A 400 13.48 47.49 -2.24
CA VAL A 400 13.97 47.96 -0.92
C VAL A 400 13.30 49.27 -0.52
N LEU A 401 13.08 50.20 -1.46
CA LEU A 401 12.29 51.43 -1.21
C LEU A 401 10.86 51.11 -0.77
N ALA A 402 10.21 50.15 -1.42
CA ALA A 402 8.86 49.72 -1.04
C ALA A 402 8.87 49.09 0.36
N LEU A 403 9.84 48.21 0.66
CA LEU A 403 9.97 47.58 1.97
C LEU A 403 10.24 48.60 3.09
N ASP A 404 11.07 49.61 2.83
CA ASP A 404 11.37 50.69 3.77
C ASP A 404 10.11 51.48 4.14
N LYS A 405 9.24 51.76 3.16
CA LYS A 405 7.94 52.41 3.37
C LYS A 405 6.94 51.56 4.15
N ILE A 406 6.91 50.24 3.91
CA ILE A 406 6.02 49.29 4.58
C ILE A 406 6.46 49.03 6.02
N GLY A 407 7.77 49.05 6.27
CA GLY A 407 8.41 48.68 7.53
C GLY A 407 8.79 47.20 7.59
N ILE A 408 10.05 46.94 7.95
CA ILE A 408 10.64 45.59 8.00
C ILE A 408 9.93 44.70 9.04
N GLU A 409 9.65 45.23 10.24
CA GLU A 409 9.01 44.47 11.31
C GLU A 409 7.61 44.00 10.92
N ARG A 410 6.84 44.88 10.26
CA ARG A 410 5.51 44.55 9.77
C ARG A 410 5.55 43.52 8.65
N PHE A 411 6.47 43.67 7.70
CA PHE A 411 6.65 42.68 6.64
C PHE A 411 7.01 41.31 7.23
N ALA A 412 7.95 41.27 8.17
CA ALA A 412 8.35 40.06 8.89
C ALA A 412 7.18 39.40 9.62
N ALA A 413 6.40 40.17 10.39
CA ALA A 413 5.23 39.67 11.11
C ALA A 413 4.16 39.13 10.14
N THR A 414 3.94 39.79 9.00
CA THR A 414 2.98 39.35 7.98
C THR A 414 3.40 38.01 7.36
N LEU A 415 4.69 37.84 7.06
CA LEU A 415 5.21 36.56 6.57
C LEU A 415 5.06 35.43 7.60
N GLN A 416 5.36 35.71 8.88
CA GLN A 416 5.17 34.73 9.96
C GLN A 416 3.70 34.32 10.11
N LEU A 417 2.77 35.29 10.07
CA LEU A 417 1.32 35.00 10.09
C LEU A 417 0.86 34.15 8.89
N ALA A 418 1.52 34.30 7.74
CA ALA A 418 1.30 33.47 6.55
C ALA A 418 2.02 32.09 6.61
N GLY A 419 2.71 31.78 7.70
CA GLY A 419 3.43 30.51 7.90
C GLY A 419 4.85 30.47 7.32
N ALA A 420 5.41 31.63 6.95
CA ALA A 420 6.79 31.76 6.50
C ALA A 420 7.68 32.32 7.62
N ASP A 421 8.22 31.42 8.44
CA ASP A 421 9.13 31.80 9.53
C ASP A 421 10.47 32.33 8.99
N LEU A 422 10.92 33.44 9.56
CA LEU A 422 12.25 33.98 9.30
C LEU A 422 13.27 33.23 10.16
N VAL A 423 14.19 32.54 9.49
CA VAL A 423 15.35 31.91 10.12
C VAL A 423 16.49 32.91 10.06
N VAL A 424 16.83 33.48 11.21
CA VAL A 424 17.92 34.46 11.38
C VAL A 424 19.19 33.75 11.82
#